data_AF-A0A4Q6XWJ5-F1
#
_entry.id   AF-A0A4Q6XWJ5-F1
#
_cell.length_a   1.000
_cell.length_b   1.000
_cell.length_c   1.000
_cell.angle_alpha   90.00
_cell.angle_beta   90.00
_cell.angle_gamma   90.00
#
_symmetry.space_group_name_H-M   'P 1'
#
loop_
_entity.id
_entity.type
_entity.pdbx_description
1 polymer ?
#
loop_
_entity_poly.entity_id
_entity_poly.type
_entity_poly.pdbx_seq_one_letter_code
_entity_poly.pdbx_strand_id
1 'polypeptide(L)'
;MLSRFLNRRRERQPERRMVAASYGARLYAIGDIHGRRDLLDDVLQQIAEQDAKNAGNPSEIIFLGDLIDRGPDSAAVVERVVALRASGRSISVLLGNHEEVFLRVLQGEANLLPMFIKIGGRETLFSYGITRHEYDTLSNEALAERMRALVPPAHLALLNDCDEMVFRGDYVFVHAGIRPGVPLAEQSENDLRWIRSPFLESSVDHGRVIVHGHTVTEEPELRTNRIGIDTGAVYSGRLTVLGIDGTRRWLFESAAKPAVEPARRSAARLDLHSHSS
;
A
#
# COMPACT_ATOMS: atom_id res chain seq x y z
N MET A 1 -53.21 33.98 27.66
CA MET A 1 -52.15 32.97 27.86
C MET A 1 -51.71 32.50 26.48
N LEU A 2 -50.77 33.20 25.84
CA LEU A 2 -49.37 32.76 25.62
C LEU A 2 -49.24 31.28 25.24
N SER A 3 -48.95 31.00 23.97
CA SER A 3 -47.97 29.97 23.61
C SER A 3 -47.22 30.40 22.35
N ARG A 4 -45.90 30.35 22.47
CA ARG A 4 -44.90 31.02 21.64
C ARG A 4 -44.60 30.20 20.40
N PHE A 5 -44.66 30.84 19.24
CA PHE A 5 -43.98 30.39 18.03
C PHE A 5 -42.47 30.36 18.31
N LEU A 6 -41.89 29.17 18.47
CA LEU A 6 -40.45 28.98 18.56
C LEU A 6 -39.88 28.87 17.15
N ASN A 7 -39.44 30.03 16.67
CA ASN A 7 -38.63 30.21 15.48
C ASN A 7 -37.25 29.58 15.74
N ARG A 8 -37.07 28.28 15.46
CA ARG A 8 -35.76 27.64 15.44
C ARG A 8 -35.01 28.17 14.21
N ARG A 9 -34.24 29.25 14.40
CA ARG A 9 -33.16 29.60 13.47
C ARG A 9 -32.28 28.36 13.33
N ARG A 10 -32.33 27.71 12.15
CA ARG A 10 -31.27 26.82 11.71
C ARG A 10 -30.00 27.66 11.72
N GLU A 11 -29.16 27.48 12.73
CA GLU A 11 -27.78 27.92 12.66
C GLU A 11 -27.19 27.28 11.40
N ARG A 12 -26.93 28.11 10.39
CA ARG A 12 -26.15 27.69 9.24
C ARG A 12 -24.78 27.36 9.80
N GLN A 13 -24.45 26.06 9.87
CA GLN A 13 -23.08 25.64 10.07
C GLN A 13 -22.23 26.40 9.04
N PRO A 14 -21.10 27.01 9.45
CA PRO A 14 -20.25 27.68 8.50
C PRO A 14 -19.85 26.64 7.45
N GLU A 15 -20.23 26.87 6.19
CA GLU A 15 -19.70 26.13 5.05
C GLU A 15 -18.18 26.35 5.08
N ARG A 16 -17.48 25.42 5.72
CA ARG A 16 -16.03 25.40 5.74
C ARG A 16 -15.65 25.10 4.31
N ARG A 17 -15.32 26.17 3.57
CA ARG A 17 -14.75 26.11 2.23
C ARG A 17 -13.57 25.15 2.34
N MET A 18 -13.71 23.94 1.79
CA MET A 18 -12.64 22.94 1.80
C MET A 18 -11.44 23.61 1.15
N VAL A 19 -10.42 23.94 1.93
CA VAL A 19 -9.11 24.21 1.37
C VAL A 19 -8.71 22.89 0.73
N ALA A 20 -8.59 22.86 -0.59
CA ALA A 20 -8.19 21.65 -1.30
C ALA A 20 -6.90 21.16 -0.65
N ALA A 21 -6.93 19.95 -0.07
CA ALA A 21 -5.81 19.45 0.72
C ALA A 21 -4.53 19.54 -0.10
N SER A 22 -3.48 20.07 0.52
CA SER A 22 -2.33 20.61 -0.19
C SER A 22 -1.03 19.99 0.30
N TYR A 23 -0.06 19.93 -0.60
CA TYR A 23 1.34 19.64 -0.27
C TYR A 23 2.23 20.61 -1.04
N GLY A 24 3.21 21.21 -0.36
CA GLY A 24 4.05 22.28 -0.90
C GLY A 24 5.07 21.85 -1.97
N ALA A 25 5.11 20.57 -2.32
CA ALA A 25 5.97 20.00 -3.35
C ALA A 25 5.20 18.96 -4.18
N ARG A 26 5.86 18.37 -5.18
CA ARG A 26 5.29 17.29 -5.99
C ARG A 26 5.63 15.93 -5.38
N LEU A 27 4.64 15.04 -5.30
CA LEU A 27 4.84 13.64 -4.97
C LEU A 27 4.00 12.72 -5.86
N TYR A 28 4.41 11.45 -5.92
CA TYR A 28 3.67 10.36 -6.53
C TYR A 28 3.50 9.22 -5.52
N ALA A 29 2.26 8.84 -5.24
CA ALA A 29 1.96 7.64 -4.46
C ALA A 29 1.63 6.47 -5.40
N ILE A 30 2.31 5.35 -5.24
CA ILE A 30 2.18 4.14 -6.05
C ILE A 30 1.45 3.09 -5.22
N GLY A 31 0.35 2.55 -5.75
CA GLY A 31 -0.43 1.47 -5.10
C GLY A 31 0.29 0.12 -5.05
N ASP A 32 -0.43 -0.91 -4.63
CA ASP A 32 0.08 -2.26 -4.39
C ASP A 32 0.63 -2.90 -5.67
N ILE A 33 1.90 -3.33 -5.63
CA ILE A 33 2.64 -3.76 -6.83
C ILE A 33 2.57 -5.27 -7.01
N HIS A 34 2.65 -6.04 -5.92
CA HIS A 34 2.55 -7.49 -5.92
C HIS A 34 3.41 -8.16 -6.99
N GLY A 35 4.73 -7.93 -6.95
CA GLY A 35 5.67 -8.58 -7.86
C GLY A 35 5.50 -8.24 -9.34
N ARG A 36 4.73 -7.20 -9.69
CA ARG A 36 4.58 -6.70 -11.07
C ARG A 36 5.64 -5.68 -11.43
N ARG A 37 6.89 -6.14 -11.51
CA ARG A 37 8.02 -5.29 -11.93
C ARG A 37 7.76 -4.60 -13.28
N ASP A 38 7.14 -5.32 -14.21
CA ASP A 38 6.81 -4.79 -15.52
C ASP A 38 5.90 -3.56 -15.45
N LEU A 39 4.91 -3.54 -14.54
CA LEU A 39 4.04 -2.38 -14.34
C LEU A 39 4.77 -1.27 -13.58
N LEU A 40 5.59 -1.62 -12.59
CA LEU A 40 6.42 -0.67 -11.85
C LEU A 40 7.37 0.11 -12.78
N ASP A 41 8.10 -0.61 -13.64
CA ASP A 41 9.05 0.00 -14.57
C ASP A 41 8.36 0.99 -15.52
N ASP A 42 7.13 0.69 -15.93
CA ASP A 42 6.31 1.57 -16.78
C ASP A 42 5.89 2.85 -16.05
N VAL A 43 5.35 2.74 -14.83
CA VAL A 43 4.94 3.95 -14.07
C VAL A 43 6.14 4.81 -13.68
N LEU A 44 7.29 4.21 -13.38
CA LEU A 44 8.53 4.95 -13.09
C LEU A 44 9.02 5.74 -14.30
N GLN A 45 8.91 5.17 -15.51
CA GLN A 45 9.20 5.89 -16.75
C GLN A 45 8.24 7.08 -16.92
N GLN A 46 6.93 6.88 -16.74
CA GLN A 46 5.95 7.95 -16.83
C GLN A 46 6.20 9.06 -15.80
N ILE A 47 6.60 8.71 -14.57
CA ILE A 47 7.01 9.68 -13.54
C ILE A 47 8.22 10.49 -14.01
N ALA A 48 9.25 9.85 -14.55
CA ALA A 48 10.44 10.54 -15.06
C ALA A 48 10.11 11.51 -16.19
N GLU A 49 9.19 11.13 -17.10
CA GLU A 49 8.71 12.00 -18.19
C GLU A 49 7.92 13.21 -17.67
N GLN A 50 7.16 13.06 -16.59
CA GLN A 50 6.44 14.16 -15.95
C GLN A 50 7.38 15.09 -15.15
N ASP A 51 8.38 14.53 -14.48
CA ASP A 51 9.41 15.29 -13.77
C ASP A 51 10.28 16.12 -14.74
N ALA A 52 10.63 15.57 -15.90
CA ALA A 52 11.39 16.29 -16.93
C ALA A 52 10.68 17.57 -17.41
N LYS A 53 9.33 17.60 -17.32
CA LYS A 53 8.51 18.76 -17.66
C LYS A 53 8.38 19.76 -16.48
N ASN A 54 8.84 19.40 -15.29
CA ASN A 54 8.62 20.15 -14.04
C ASN A 54 9.80 21.04 -13.62
N ALA A 55 10.50 21.65 -14.58
CA ALA A 55 11.54 22.67 -14.36
C ALA A 55 12.61 22.32 -13.29
N GLY A 56 12.90 21.04 -13.06
CA GLY A 56 13.94 20.59 -12.13
C GLY A 56 13.55 20.51 -10.66
N ASN A 57 12.27 20.64 -10.30
CA ASN A 57 11.82 20.33 -8.93
C ASN A 57 11.68 18.81 -8.76
N PRO A 58 12.55 18.15 -7.97
CA PRO A 58 12.49 16.72 -7.76
C PRO A 58 11.21 16.36 -7.02
N SER A 59 10.50 15.35 -7.51
CA SER A 59 9.34 14.80 -6.81
C SER A 59 9.73 13.66 -5.89
N GLU A 60 8.98 13.51 -4.82
CA GLU A 60 9.03 12.35 -3.94
C GLU A 60 8.22 11.20 -4.53
N ILE A 61 8.65 9.95 -4.29
CA ILE A 61 7.82 8.77 -4.56
C ILE A 61 7.51 8.09 -3.23
N ILE A 62 6.25 7.76 -3.02
CA ILE A 62 5.76 7.00 -1.87
C ILE A 62 5.20 5.67 -2.39
N PHE A 63 5.80 4.56 -1.97
CA PHE A 63 5.25 3.23 -2.19
C PHE A 63 4.28 2.90 -1.06
N LEU A 64 3.06 2.46 -1.37
CA LEU A 64 2.03 2.17 -0.36
C LEU A 64 2.16 0.79 0.33
N GLY A 65 3.22 0.03 0.03
CA GLY A 65 3.44 -1.33 0.53
C GLY A 65 3.01 -2.39 -0.48
N ASP A 66 2.99 -3.65 -0.03
CA ASP A 66 2.64 -4.81 -0.85
C ASP A 66 3.43 -4.83 -2.18
N LEU A 67 4.75 -4.74 -2.03
CA LEU A 67 5.74 -4.85 -3.09
C LEU A 67 5.84 -6.30 -3.60
N ILE A 68 5.68 -7.26 -2.68
CA ILE A 68 5.90 -8.69 -2.91
C ILE A 68 4.59 -9.48 -3.04
N ASP A 69 4.73 -10.79 -3.24
CA ASP A 69 3.68 -11.80 -3.40
C ASP A 69 2.83 -11.69 -4.67
N ARG A 70 2.20 -12.81 -5.03
CA ARG A 70 1.23 -13.00 -6.13
C ARG A 70 1.82 -12.88 -7.53
N GLY A 71 2.58 -11.83 -7.83
CA GLY A 71 3.26 -11.64 -9.11
C GLY A 71 4.65 -12.28 -9.15
N PRO A 72 5.18 -12.51 -10.36
CA PRO A 72 6.35 -13.36 -10.57
C PRO A 72 7.68 -12.74 -10.10
N ASP A 73 7.78 -11.40 -10.05
CA ASP A 73 9.06 -10.70 -9.97
C ASP A 73 9.27 -9.97 -8.64
N SER A 74 8.79 -10.52 -7.52
CA SER A 74 8.90 -9.88 -6.19
C SER A 74 10.33 -9.44 -5.86
N ALA A 75 11.33 -10.31 -6.02
CA ALA A 75 12.73 -9.96 -5.79
C ALA A 75 13.20 -8.77 -6.64
N ALA A 76 12.78 -8.70 -7.90
CA ALA A 76 13.19 -7.63 -8.81
C ALA A 76 12.45 -6.30 -8.54
N VAL A 77 11.23 -6.34 -8.01
CA VAL A 77 10.52 -5.15 -7.49
C VAL A 77 11.30 -4.58 -6.30
N VAL A 78 11.67 -5.41 -5.33
CA VAL A 78 12.42 -4.97 -4.14
C VAL A 78 13.79 -4.41 -4.53
N GLU A 79 14.52 -5.08 -5.43
CA GLU A 79 15.79 -4.59 -5.99
C GLU A 79 15.62 -3.22 -6.66
N ARG A 80 14.54 -3.01 -7.42
CA ARG A 80 14.24 -1.70 -8.05
C ARG A 80 14.08 -0.60 -7.00
N VAL A 81 13.37 -0.86 -5.91
CA VAL A 81 13.16 0.12 -4.83
C VAL A 81 14.46 0.42 -4.09
N VAL A 82 15.31 -0.60 -3.86
CA VAL A 82 16.67 -0.42 -3.31
C VAL A 82 17.48 0.51 -4.21
N ALA A 83 17.51 0.25 -5.52
CA ALA A 83 18.25 1.07 -6.48
C ALA A 83 17.72 2.51 -6.54
N LEU A 84 16.40 2.72 -6.43
CA LEU A 84 15.79 4.06 -6.37
C LEU A 84 16.23 4.83 -5.13
N ARG A 85 16.23 4.20 -3.94
CA ARG A 85 16.75 4.84 -2.70
C ARG A 85 18.23 5.19 -2.84
N ALA A 86 19.03 4.32 -3.44
CA ALA A 86 20.45 4.55 -3.68
C ALA A 86 20.74 5.68 -4.69
N SER A 87 19.77 6.05 -5.53
CA SER A 87 19.93 7.12 -6.53
C SER A 87 19.92 8.54 -5.95
N GLY A 88 19.63 8.71 -4.66
CA GLY A 88 19.48 10.02 -4.00
C GLY A 88 18.10 10.66 -4.20
N ARG A 89 17.17 9.97 -4.86
CA ARG A 89 15.76 10.38 -4.95
C ARG A 89 15.08 10.26 -3.59
N SER A 90 14.16 11.17 -3.28
CA SER A 90 13.32 11.06 -2.08
C SER A 90 12.31 9.94 -2.27
N ILE A 91 12.48 8.86 -1.50
CA ILE A 91 11.66 7.65 -1.56
C ILE A 91 11.21 7.26 -0.15
N SER A 92 9.90 7.20 0.05
CA SER A 92 9.28 6.58 1.22
C SER A 92 8.61 5.27 0.82
N VAL A 93 8.60 4.31 1.74
CA VAL A 93 8.07 2.97 1.48
C VAL A 93 7.29 2.53 2.71
N LEU A 94 5.98 2.38 2.57
CA LEU A 94 5.14 1.87 3.65
C LEU A 94 5.28 0.35 3.76
N LEU A 95 5.21 -0.17 4.99
CA LEU A 95 5.20 -1.62 5.22
C LEU A 95 3.81 -2.17 4.93
N GLY A 96 3.69 -3.03 3.92
CA GLY A 96 2.46 -3.76 3.64
C GLY A 96 2.27 -4.97 4.54
N ASN A 97 1.06 -5.53 4.52
CA ASN A 97 0.77 -6.72 5.31
C ASN A 97 1.47 -7.97 4.76
N HIS A 98 1.79 -7.98 3.46
CA HIS A 98 2.57 -9.06 2.86
C HIS A 98 4.03 -9.04 3.32
N GLU A 99 4.66 -7.86 3.33
CA GLU A 99 6.02 -7.69 3.86
C GLU A 99 6.09 -8.03 5.35
N GLU A 100 5.09 -7.66 6.15
CA GLU A 100 5.01 -8.01 7.58
C GLU A 100 5.09 -9.54 7.79
N VAL A 101 4.23 -10.30 7.09
CA VAL A 101 4.22 -11.77 7.22
C VAL A 101 5.55 -12.37 6.75
N PHE A 102 6.10 -11.85 5.64
CA PHE A 102 7.37 -12.31 5.11
C PHE A 102 8.53 -12.08 6.07
N LEU A 103 8.65 -10.88 6.65
CA LEU A 103 9.68 -10.55 7.64
C LEU A 103 9.61 -11.47 8.86
N ARG A 104 8.41 -11.75 9.38
CA ARG A 104 8.24 -12.66 10.52
C ARG A 104 8.70 -14.08 10.21
N VAL A 105 8.39 -14.59 9.02
CA VAL A 105 8.93 -15.89 8.53
C VAL A 105 10.46 -15.84 8.50
N LEU A 106 11.06 -14.80 7.94
CA LEU A 106 12.51 -14.63 7.90
C LEU A 106 13.13 -14.47 9.30
N GLN A 107 12.40 -13.95 10.29
CA GLN A 107 12.85 -13.79 11.67
C GLN A 107 12.72 -15.06 12.52
N GLY A 108 12.20 -16.16 11.97
CA GLY A 108 12.17 -17.46 12.62
C GLY A 108 10.77 -17.98 12.96
N GLU A 109 9.71 -17.23 12.65
CA GLU A 109 8.33 -17.69 12.80
C GLU A 109 7.91 -18.59 11.62
N ALA A 110 8.60 -19.72 11.44
CA ALA A 110 8.37 -20.64 10.32
C ALA A 110 6.94 -21.21 10.27
N ASN A 111 6.22 -21.21 11.40
CA ASN A 111 4.80 -21.56 11.49
C ASN A 111 3.89 -20.62 10.68
N LEU A 112 4.35 -19.43 10.30
CA LEU A 112 3.62 -18.50 9.43
C LEU A 112 3.82 -18.79 7.94
N LEU A 113 4.80 -19.63 7.56
CA LEU A 113 5.07 -19.91 6.15
C LEU A 113 3.85 -20.45 5.37
N PRO A 114 2.99 -21.33 5.93
CA PRO A 114 1.76 -21.73 5.25
C PRO A 114 0.79 -20.57 4.99
N MET A 115 0.70 -19.60 5.93
CA MET A 115 -0.09 -18.38 5.74
C MET A 115 0.52 -17.53 4.63
N PHE A 116 1.84 -17.31 4.67
CA PHE A 116 2.58 -16.57 3.65
C PHE A 116 2.32 -17.14 2.24
N ILE A 117 2.47 -18.47 2.08
CA ILE A 117 2.18 -19.16 0.82
C ILE A 117 0.72 -18.95 0.39
N LYS A 118 -0.23 -19.04 1.33
CA LYS A 118 -1.67 -18.90 1.05
C LYS A 118 -2.04 -17.51 0.51
N ILE A 119 -1.35 -16.45 0.93
CA ILE A 119 -1.62 -15.08 0.47
C ILE A 119 -0.90 -14.73 -0.84
N GLY A 120 -0.05 -15.62 -1.37
CA GLY A 120 0.69 -15.42 -2.63
C GLY A 120 2.21 -15.41 -2.47
N GLY A 121 2.74 -15.76 -1.30
CA GLY A 121 4.17 -15.79 -1.04
C GLY A 121 4.94 -16.86 -1.81
N ARG A 122 4.25 -17.84 -2.42
CA ARG A 122 4.89 -18.87 -3.25
C ARG A 122 5.67 -18.24 -4.41
N GLU A 123 5.07 -17.27 -5.10
CA GLU A 123 5.70 -16.57 -6.21
C GLU A 123 6.92 -15.78 -5.74
N THR A 124 6.87 -15.22 -4.53
CA THR A 124 8.04 -14.58 -3.91
C THR A 124 9.16 -15.58 -3.65
N LEU A 125 8.87 -16.76 -3.07
CA LEU A 125 9.89 -17.80 -2.87
C LEU A 125 10.63 -18.13 -4.19
N PHE A 126 9.87 -18.35 -5.27
CA PHE A 126 10.45 -18.63 -6.58
C PHE A 126 11.24 -17.46 -7.15
N SER A 127 10.79 -16.22 -6.96
CA SER A 127 11.49 -15.02 -7.44
C SER A 127 12.88 -14.82 -6.81
N TYR A 128 13.10 -15.36 -5.60
CA TYR A 128 14.40 -15.34 -4.90
C TYR A 128 15.25 -16.59 -5.17
N GLY A 129 14.78 -17.52 -6.01
CA GLY A 129 15.56 -18.67 -6.45
C GLY A 129 15.30 -19.97 -5.69
N ILE A 130 14.25 -20.06 -4.86
CA ILE A 130 13.76 -21.38 -4.41
C ILE A 130 13.38 -22.18 -5.65
N THR A 131 13.88 -23.41 -5.77
CA THR A 131 13.50 -24.30 -6.87
C THR A 131 12.18 -25.01 -6.57
N ARG A 132 11.52 -25.52 -7.62
CA ARG A 132 10.31 -26.33 -7.44
C ARG A 132 10.57 -27.57 -6.57
N HIS A 133 11.74 -28.20 -6.74
CA HIS A 133 12.12 -29.35 -5.93
C HIS A 133 12.26 -29.00 -4.45
N GLU A 134 12.96 -27.91 -4.12
CA GLU A 134 13.07 -27.43 -2.73
C GLU A 134 11.68 -27.13 -2.15
N TYR A 135 10.82 -26.44 -2.90
CA TYR A 135 9.45 -26.11 -2.46
C TYR A 135 8.61 -27.36 -2.16
N ASP A 136 8.70 -28.41 -2.99
CA ASP A 136 7.90 -29.64 -2.82
C ASP A 136 8.48 -30.61 -1.77
N THR A 137 9.75 -30.47 -1.36
CA THR A 137 10.44 -31.47 -0.52
C THR A 137 10.93 -30.96 0.83
N LEU A 138 11.20 -29.66 0.99
CA LEU A 138 11.64 -29.11 2.26
C LEU A 138 10.48 -29.02 3.26
N SER A 139 10.79 -29.21 4.55
CA SER A 139 9.85 -28.81 5.60
C SER A 139 9.69 -27.30 5.62
N ASN A 140 8.65 -26.80 6.29
CA ASN A 140 8.44 -25.35 6.41
C ASN A 140 9.63 -24.65 7.07
N GLU A 141 10.23 -25.27 8.08
CA GLU A 141 11.39 -24.75 8.80
C GLU A 141 12.61 -24.65 7.88
N ALA A 142 12.90 -25.74 7.15
CA ALA A 142 14.02 -25.78 6.22
C ALA A 142 13.82 -24.82 5.04
N LEU A 143 12.58 -24.67 4.56
CA LEU A 143 12.24 -23.73 3.50
C LEU A 143 12.37 -22.27 3.96
N ALA A 144 11.95 -21.95 5.19
CA ALA A 144 12.14 -20.61 5.77
C ALA A 144 13.63 -20.28 5.99
N GLU A 145 14.43 -21.24 6.48
CA GLU A 145 15.88 -21.08 6.61
C GLU A 145 16.56 -20.87 5.25
N ARG A 146 16.18 -21.70 4.26
CA ARG A 146 16.67 -21.55 2.88
C ARG A 146 16.33 -20.18 2.32
N MET A 147 15.11 -19.70 2.55
CA MET A 147 14.68 -18.38 2.12
C MET A 147 15.52 -17.26 2.75
N ARG A 148 15.77 -17.34 4.07
CA ARG A 148 16.64 -16.40 4.78
C ARG A 148 18.05 -16.32 4.17
N ALA A 149 18.60 -17.44 3.72
CA ALA A 149 19.90 -17.48 3.07
C ALA A 149 19.91 -16.90 1.64
N LEU A 150 18.76 -16.85 0.96
CA LEU A 150 18.64 -16.34 -0.42
C LEU A 150 18.31 -14.84 -0.49
N VAL A 151 17.62 -14.29 0.51
CA VAL A 151 17.26 -12.86 0.52
C VAL A 151 18.52 -12.00 0.66
N PRO A 152 18.83 -11.09 -0.28
CA PRO A 152 19.98 -10.21 -0.17
C PRO A 152 19.88 -9.31 1.06
N PRO A 153 21.01 -9.02 1.75
CA PRO A 153 21.00 -8.13 2.91
C PRO A 153 20.39 -6.74 2.65
N ALA A 154 20.59 -6.19 1.44
CA ALA A 154 20.01 -4.90 1.05
C ALA A 154 18.48 -4.94 0.95
N HIS A 155 17.91 -6.07 0.54
CA HIS A 155 16.45 -6.25 0.48
C HIS A 155 15.89 -6.33 1.89
N LEU A 156 16.53 -7.12 2.76
CA LEU A 156 16.12 -7.22 4.16
C LEU A 156 16.24 -5.87 4.87
N ALA A 157 17.30 -5.10 4.59
CA ALA A 157 17.48 -3.76 5.13
C ALA A 157 16.36 -2.81 4.69
N LEU A 158 15.99 -2.82 3.39
CA LEU A 158 14.86 -2.03 2.89
C LEU A 158 13.56 -2.37 3.62
N LEU A 159 13.22 -3.66 3.73
CA LEU A 159 11.96 -4.11 4.31
C LEU A 159 11.87 -3.81 5.82
N ASN A 160 12.99 -3.86 6.55
CA ASN A 160 13.01 -3.46 7.97
C ASN A 160 12.99 -1.94 8.18
N ASP A 161 13.24 -1.14 7.15
CA ASP A 161 13.29 0.33 7.19
C ASP A 161 12.07 0.96 6.49
N CYS A 162 10.97 0.22 6.40
CA CYS A 162 9.70 0.70 5.91
C CYS A 162 9.00 1.59 6.95
N ASP A 163 8.33 2.63 6.47
CA ASP A 163 7.50 3.55 7.24
C ASP A 163 6.17 2.88 7.64
N GLU A 164 5.61 3.23 8.80
CA GLU A 164 4.22 2.88 9.15
C GLU A 164 3.21 3.91 8.64
N MET A 165 3.62 5.18 8.67
CA MET A 165 2.86 6.32 8.18
C MET A 165 3.80 7.35 7.56
N VAL A 166 3.35 8.01 6.50
CA VAL A 166 4.07 9.17 5.94
C VAL A 166 3.17 10.39 5.95
N PHE A 167 3.64 11.48 6.56
CA PHE A 167 2.89 12.74 6.66
C PHE A 167 3.41 13.76 5.65
N ARG A 168 2.53 14.28 4.78
CA ARG A 168 2.87 15.36 3.83
C ARG A 168 1.72 16.35 3.72
N GLY A 169 1.91 17.55 4.29
CA GLY A 169 0.88 18.58 4.31
C GLY A 169 -0.43 18.07 4.92
N ASP A 170 -1.51 18.16 4.13
CA ASP A 170 -2.84 17.70 4.54
C ASP A 170 -3.10 16.20 4.27
N TYR A 171 -2.07 15.43 3.89
CA TYR A 171 -2.16 14.00 3.60
C TYR A 171 -1.41 13.15 4.63
N VAL A 172 -1.94 11.95 4.86
CA VAL A 172 -1.23 10.85 5.51
C VAL A 172 -1.32 9.63 4.60
N PHE A 173 -0.19 9.00 4.33
CA PHE A 173 -0.10 7.76 3.58
C PHE A 173 0.05 6.61 4.58
N VAL A 174 -0.76 5.58 4.41
CA VAL A 174 -0.75 4.34 5.20
C VAL A 174 -1.05 3.17 4.27
N HIS A 175 -0.62 1.96 4.61
CA HIS A 175 -0.85 0.82 3.72
C HIS A 175 -2.35 0.51 3.56
N ALA A 176 -3.06 0.20 4.66
CA ALA A 176 -4.46 -0.21 4.60
C ALA A 176 -5.44 0.90 5.00
N GLY A 177 -5.17 1.61 6.10
CA GLY A 177 -6.08 2.63 6.61
C GLY A 177 -5.79 3.01 8.05
N ILE A 178 -6.76 3.65 8.70
CA ILE A 178 -6.70 4.01 10.13
C ILE A 178 -8.00 3.65 10.83
N ARG A 179 -7.96 3.38 12.13
CA ARG A 179 -9.16 3.28 12.96
C ARG A 179 -9.82 4.67 13.10
N PRO A 180 -11.07 4.86 12.62
CA PRO A 180 -11.76 6.13 12.78
C PRO A 180 -11.97 6.48 14.26
N GLY A 181 -11.83 7.76 14.58
CA GLY A 181 -12.02 8.27 15.94
C GLY A 181 -10.81 8.06 16.88
N VAL A 182 -9.80 7.29 16.47
CA VAL A 182 -8.53 7.17 17.19
C VAL A 182 -7.53 8.19 16.62
N PRO A 183 -6.80 8.96 17.47
CA PRO A 183 -5.77 9.88 17.01
C PRO A 183 -4.72 9.20 16.13
N LEU A 184 -4.18 9.90 15.13
CA LEU A 184 -3.18 9.33 14.19
C LEU A 184 -1.93 8.78 14.90
N ALA A 185 -1.50 9.43 15.99
CA ALA A 185 -0.34 9.00 16.79
C ALA A 185 -0.64 7.79 17.70
N GLU A 186 -1.90 7.37 17.81
CA GLU A 186 -2.37 6.28 18.67
C GLU A 186 -2.92 5.10 17.85
N GLN A 187 -2.73 5.12 16.53
CA GLN A 187 -3.14 4.02 15.67
C GLN A 187 -2.31 2.77 15.96
N SER A 188 -2.97 1.61 15.95
CA SER A 188 -2.27 0.34 16.08
C SER A 188 -1.65 -0.07 14.75
N GLU A 189 -0.45 -0.63 14.79
CA GLU A 189 0.22 -1.21 13.61
C GLU A 189 -0.68 -2.18 12.83
N ASN A 190 -1.45 -3.01 13.56
CA ASN A 190 -2.39 -3.94 12.96
C ASN A 190 -3.47 -3.22 12.14
N ASP A 191 -4.02 -2.11 12.62
CA ASP A 191 -4.97 -1.34 11.83
C ASP A 191 -4.31 -0.71 10.60
N LEU A 192 -3.09 -0.17 10.75
CA LEU A 192 -2.36 0.45 9.63
C LEU A 192 -2.11 -0.51 8.47
N ARG A 193 -1.93 -1.80 8.78
CA ARG A 193 -1.59 -2.83 7.80
C ARG A 193 -2.77 -3.71 7.38
N TRP A 194 -3.84 -3.83 8.18
CA TRP A 194 -4.89 -4.84 7.92
C TRP A 194 -6.33 -4.33 7.94
N ILE A 195 -6.59 -3.06 8.31
CA ILE A 195 -7.96 -2.57 8.45
C ILE A 195 -8.70 -2.54 7.10
N ARG A 196 -10.02 -2.83 7.14
CA ARG A 196 -10.91 -2.77 5.98
C ARG A 196 -12.20 -2.00 6.30
N SER A 197 -13.35 -2.68 6.34
CA SER A 197 -14.69 -2.10 6.50
C SER A 197 -14.79 -0.97 7.52
N PRO A 198 -14.25 -1.09 8.76
CA PRO A 198 -14.36 0.00 9.74
C PRO A 198 -13.78 1.33 9.24
N PHE A 199 -12.71 1.31 8.45
CA PHE A 199 -12.12 2.49 7.82
C PHE A 199 -12.82 2.83 6.49
N LEU A 200 -13.01 1.84 5.62
CA LEU A 200 -13.52 2.06 4.26
C LEU A 200 -14.94 2.63 4.23
N GLU A 201 -15.76 2.28 5.21
CA GLU A 201 -17.16 2.71 5.33
C GLU A 201 -17.31 4.01 6.11
N SER A 202 -16.25 4.47 6.79
CA SER A 202 -16.28 5.69 7.60
C SER A 202 -16.23 6.95 6.75
N SER A 203 -17.09 7.91 7.10
CA SER A 203 -17.06 9.29 6.59
C SER A 203 -16.51 10.30 7.60
N VAL A 204 -15.92 9.82 8.70
CA VAL A 204 -15.35 10.68 9.75
C VAL A 204 -14.23 11.53 9.16
N ASP A 205 -14.21 12.82 9.51
CA ASP A 205 -13.08 13.71 9.22
C ASP A 205 -11.90 13.34 10.12
N HIS A 206 -10.80 12.92 9.51
CA HIS A 206 -9.58 12.52 10.20
C HIS A 206 -8.62 13.71 10.44
N GLY A 207 -9.02 14.92 10.05
CA GLY A 207 -8.19 16.12 10.05
C GLY A 207 -7.16 16.16 8.91
N ARG A 208 -7.00 15.05 8.17
CA ARG A 208 -6.14 14.87 6.99
C ARG A 208 -6.80 13.88 6.03
N VAL A 209 -6.40 13.94 4.75
CA VAL A 209 -6.81 12.96 3.74
C VAL A 209 -5.90 11.74 3.84
N ILE A 210 -6.49 10.56 4.07
CA ILE A 210 -5.76 9.31 4.18
C ILE A 210 -5.61 8.66 2.80
N VAL A 211 -4.39 8.50 2.31
CA VAL A 211 -4.09 7.80 1.04
C VAL A 211 -3.67 6.37 1.36
N HIS A 212 -4.29 5.38 0.72
CA HIS A 212 -4.09 3.96 1.04
C HIS A 212 -4.21 3.02 -0.15
N GLY A 213 -3.71 1.81 0.05
CA GLY A 213 -3.81 0.65 -0.83
C GLY A 213 -4.62 -0.48 -0.18
N HIS A 214 -4.09 -1.71 -0.21
CA HIS A 214 -4.56 -2.94 0.47
C HIS A 214 -5.90 -3.54 0.00
N THR A 215 -6.92 -2.70 -0.12
CA THR A 215 -8.26 -3.13 -0.52
C THR A 215 -8.47 -2.85 -1.99
N VAL A 216 -8.32 -3.89 -2.80
CA VAL A 216 -8.54 -3.86 -4.25
C VAL A 216 -9.94 -3.35 -4.60
N THR A 217 -9.99 -2.29 -5.41
CA THR A 217 -11.19 -1.79 -6.07
C THR A 217 -11.01 -1.82 -7.60
N GLU A 218 -12.10 -1.77 -8.37
CA GLU A 218 -12.00 -1.76 -9.84
C GLU A 218 -11.39 -0.44 -10.36
N GLU A 219 -11.74 0.65 -9.71
CA GLU A 219 -11.29 2.01 -9.99
C GLU A 219 -10.83 2.68 -8.69
N PRO A 220 -9.96 3.72 -8.76
CA PRO A 220 -9.53 4.46 -7.58
C PRO A 220 -10.70 5.14 -6.88
N GLU A 221 -10.74 5.07 -5.55
CA GLU A 221 -11.79 5.72 -4.76
C GLU A 221 -11.32 7.08 -4.23
N LEU A 222 -11.92 8.16 -4.73
CA LEU A 222 -11.65 9.53 -4.27
C LEU A 222 -12.75 10.03 -3.34
N ARG A 223 -12.50 10.02 -2.03
CA ARG A 223 -13.40 10.59 -1.01
C ARG A 223 -12.79 11.83 -0.36
N THR A 224 -13.59 12.56 0.43
CA THR A 224 -13.14 13.77 1.12
C THR A 224 -12.13 13.48 2.23
N ASN A 225 -12.29 12.35 2.92
CA ASN A 225 -11.44 11.92 4.04
C ASN A 225 -10.38 10.88 3.66
N ARG A 226 -10.50 10.24 2.48
CA ARG A 226 -9.56 9.21 2.04
C ARG A 226 -9.49 9.04 0.52
N ILE A 227 -8.37 8.51 0.05
CA ILE A 227 -8.09 8.15 -1.34
C ILE A 227 -7.54 6.72 -1.39
N GLY A 228 -8.26 5.80 -2.02
CA GLY A 228 -7.82 4.42 -2.24
C GLY A 228 -7.32 4.24 -3.68
N ILE A 229 -6.10 3.72 -3.85
CA ILE A 229 -5.48 3.57 -5.19
C ILE A 229 -5.01 2.15 -5.51
N ASP A 230 -5.36 1.16 -4.69
CA ASP A 230 -5.14 -0.25 -5.04
C ASP A 230 -6.22 -0.71 -6.03
N THR A 231 -5.85 -0.75 -7.32
CA THR A 231 -6.67 -1.30 -8.41
C THR A 231 -6.32 -2.74 -8.77
N GLY A 232 -5.61 -3.42 -7.86
CA GLY A 232 -5.24 -4.83 -7.98
C GLY A 232 -4.30 -5.10 -9.15
N ALA A 233 -3.13 -4.46 -9.19
CA ALA A 233 -2.21 -4.48 -10.34
C ALA A 233 -1.87 -5.88 -10.88
N VAL A 234 -1.71 -6.85 -9.99
CA VAL A 234 -1.47 -8.25 -10.37
C VAL A 234 -2.66 -8.89 -11.11
N TYR A 235 -3.89 -8.47 -10.80
CA TYR A 235 -5.15 -8.99 -11.34
C TYR A 235 -5.72 -8.18 -12.50
N SER A 236 -5.55 -6.86 -12.48
CA SER A 236 -6.05 -5.96 -13.52
C SER A 236 -5.03 -5.76 -14.64
N GLY A 237 -3.75 -5.98 -14.35
CA GLY A 237 -2.66 -5.63 -15.27
C GLY A 237 -2.42 -4.12 -15.38
N ARG A 238 -2.92 -3.33 -14.42
CA ARG A 238 -2.79 -1.88 -14.34
C ARG A 238 -2.32 -1.47 -12.95
N LEU A 239 -1.22 -0.72 -12.85
CA LEU A 239 -0.74 -0.16 -11.61
C LEU A 239 -1.10 1.32 -11.54
N THR A 240 -1.89 1.71 -10.55
CA THR A 240 -2.36 3.09 -10.39
C THR A 240 -1.39 3.93 -9.57
N VAL A 241 -1.23 5.18 -10.00
CA VAL A 241 -0.43 6.21 -9.33
C VAL A 241 -1.26 7.47 -9.09
N LEU A 242 -1.17 8.03 -7.88
CA LEU A 242 -1.70 9.34 -7.52
C LEU A 242 -0.58 10.39 -7.56
N GLY A 243 -0.67 11.35 -8.47
CA GLY A 243 0.16 12.54 -8.48
C GLY A 243 -0.47 13.68 -7.66
N ILE A 244 0.34 14.32 -6.82
CA ILE A 244 -0.05 15.51 -6.03
C ILE A 244 0.98 16.61 -6.26
N ASP A 245 0.52 17.83 -6.52
CA ASP A 245 1.36 19.03 -6.67
C ASP A 245 0.59 20.28 -6.21
N GLY A 246 0.96 20.84 -5.06
CA GLY A 246 0.16 21.90 -4.44
C GLY A 246 -1.22 21.36 -4.06
N THR A 247 -2.25 21.98 -4.61
CA THR A 247 -3.66 21.55 -4.47
C THR A 247 -4.13 20.66 -5.62
N ARG A 248 -3.30 20.46 -6.66
CA ARG A 248 -3.64 19.64 -7.82
C ARG A 248 -3.44 18.17 -7.50
N ARG A 249 -4.40 17.35 -7.94
CA ARG A 249 -4.34 15.89 -7.93
C ARG A 249 -4.62 15.37 -9.32
N TRP A 250 -3.97 14.27 -9.69
CA TRP A 250 -4.31 13.51 -10.89
C TRP A 250 -3.96 12.04 -10.69
N LEU A 251 -4.64 11.19 -11.44
CA LEU A 251 -4.37 9.75 -11.49
C LEU A 251 -3.81 9.42 -12.87
N PHE A 252 -2.90 8.46 -12.91
CA PHE A 252 -2.48 7.79 -14.13
C PHE A 252 -2.13 6.34 -13.78
N GLU A 253 -2.06 5.50 -14.80
CA GLU A 253 -1.83 4.07 -14.65
C GLU A 253 -0.71 3.63 -15.56
N SER A 254 -0.09 2.49 -15.23
CA SER A 254 0.75 1.78 -16.18
C SER A 254 -0.05 1.48 -17.47
N ALA A 255 0.65 1.34 -18.60
CA ALA A 255 0.06 0.72 -19.77
C ALA A 255 -0.54 -0.65 -19.40
N ALA A 256 -1.72 -0.95 -19.95
CA ALA A 256 -2.38 -2.22 -19.67
C ALA A 256 -1.51 -3.39 -20.15
N LYS A 257 -1.19 -4.31 -19.24
CA LYS A 257 -0.47 -5.56 -19.54
C LYS A 257 -1.34 -6.75 -19.15
N PRO A 258 -1.00 -7.98 -19.59
CA PRO A 258 -1.74 -9.16 -19.16
C PRO A 258 -1.79 -9.25 -17.63
N ALA A 259 -2.98 -9.59 -17.12
CA ALA A 259 -3.14 -9.99 -15.73
C ALA A 259 -2.37 -11.30 -15.49
N VAL A 260 -1.90 -11.49 -14.26
CA VAL A 260 -1.41 -12.79 -13.83
C VAL A 260 -2.63 -13.65 -13.54
N GLU A 261 -2.71 -14.83 -14.17
CA GLU A 261 -3.80 -15.76 -13.84
C GLU A 261 -3.75 -16.06 -12.35
N PRO A 262 -4.88 -15.92 -11.62
CA PRO A 262 -4.89 -16.27 -10.23
C PRO A 262 -4.51 -17.74 -10.10
N ALA A 263 -3.46 -18.05 -9.34
CA ALA A 263 -3.31 -19.37 -8.76
C ALA A 263 -4.65 -19.67 -8.08
N ARG A 264 -5.37 -20.69 -8.58
CA ARG A 264 -6.78 -20.99 -8.27
C ARG A 264 -7.23 -20.41 -6.92
N ARG A 265 -8.17 -19.46 -6.94
CA ARG A 265 -8.80 -18.90 -5.73
C ARG A 265 -9.21 -20.05 -4.80
N SER A 266 -8.52 -20.24 -3.67
CA SER A 266 -9.21 -20.71 -2.48
C SER A 266 -9.96 -19.49 -1.97
N ALA A 267 -11.27 -19.44 -2.22
CA ALA A 267 -12.14 -18.40 -1.71
C ALA A 267 -12.10 -18.44 -0.18
N ALA A 268 -11.18 -17.70 0.43
CA ALA A 268 -11.20 -17.41 1.85
C ALA A 268 -11.63 -15.96 2.00
N ARG A 269 -12.94 -15.75 2.16
CA ARG A 269 -13.40 -14.70 3.07
C ARG A 269 -12.71 -14.98 4.40
N LEU A 270 -11.61 -14.30 4.69
CA LEU A 270 -11.07 -14.26 6.03
C LEU A 270 -11.93 -13.26 6.81
N ASP A 271 -13.09 -13.74 7.23
CA ASP A 271 -13.78 -13.21 8.40
C ASP A 271 -12.94 -13.61 9.62
N LEU A 272 -11.87 -12.86 9.89
CA LEU A 272 -11.23 -12.85 11.21
C LEU A 272 -12.06 -11.93 12.11
N HIS A 273 -13.25 -12.41 12.47
CA HIS A 273 -14.04 -11.89 13.60
C HIS A 273 -14.42 -13.08 14.48
N SER A 274 -13.66 -13.23 15.55
CA SER A 274 -14.05 -13.72 16.87
C SER A 274 -12.76 -14.20 17.52
N HIS A 275 -12.39 -13.56 18.62
CA HIS A 275 -11.94 -14.19 19.87
C HIS A 275 -11.90 -13.03 20.87
N SER A 276 -13.09 -12.63 21.31
CA SER A 276 -13.29 -11.98 22.59
C SER A 276 -13.62 -13.10 23.57
N SER A 277 -12.75 -13.33 24.52
CA SER A 277 -13.07 -13.91 25.83
C SER A 277 -12.34 -13.08 26.87
#